data_AF-A0A6P4YBG0-F1
#
_entry.id   AF-A0A6P4YBG0-F1
#
_cell.length_a   1.000
_cell.length_b   1.000
_cell.length_c   1.000
_cell.angle_alpha   90.00
_cell.angle_beta   90.00
_cell.angle_gamma   90.00
#
_symmetry.space_group_name_H-M   'P 1'
#
loop_
_entity.id
_entity.type
_entity.pdbx_description
1 polymer ?
#
loop_
_entity_poly.entity_id
_entity_poly.type
_entity_poly.pdbx_seq_one_letter_code
_entity_poly.pdbx_strand_id
1 'polypeptide(L)'
;YYDDRCRVQFTADQQGAFSFVTTMPGKYKLGYYYRPAHIHYRVTAHGYREVVTQQYFSHDTSLGVNDPCDTCNSGSPELILDVRAPTADDLLQIAQLVSFPVNKVVEFNPVMSH
;
A
#
# COMPACT_ATOMS: atom_id res chain seq x y z
N TYR A 1 20.72 10.98 11.00
CA TYR A 1 19.34 11.10 11.49
C TYR A 1 18.49 10.17 10.64
N TYR A 2 18.07 9.04 11.19
CA TYR A 2 17.09 8.18 10.52
C TYR A 2 15.71 8.77 10.80
N ASP A 3 15.00 9.15 9.75
CA ASP A 3 13.62 9.62 9.83
C ASP A 3 12.70 8.42 9.56
N ASP A 4 12.16 7.85 10.63
CA ASP A 4 11.29 6.68 10.58
C ASP A 4 9.80 7.04 10.41
N ARG A 5 9.49 8.31 10.10
CA ARG A 5 8.12 8.71 9.79
C ARG A 5 7.59 7.93 8.59
N CYS A 6 6.32 7.50 8.68
CA CYS A 6 5.63 6.70 7.66
C CYS A 6 6.28 5.34 7.34
N ARG A 7 6.99 4.75 8.32
CA ARG A 7 7.54 3.39 8.25
C ARG A 7 7.05 2.58 9.44
N VAL A 8 6.67 1.34 9.19
CA VAL A 8 6.27 0.40 10.26
C VAL A 8 6.68 -1.02 9.86
N GLN A 9 7.02 -1.82 10.86
CA GLN A 9 7.25 -3.25 10.74
C GLN A 9 6.40 -3.96 11.80
N PHE A 10 5.67 -4.98 11.39
CA PHE A 10 4.78 -5.74 12.25
C PHE A 10 4.68 -7.18 11.72
N THR A 11 4.23 -8.09 12.58
CA THR A 11 3.98 -9.49 12.23
C THR A 11 2.48 -9.66 12.02
N ALA A 12 2.10 -10.35 10.95
CA ALA A 12 0.71 -10.73 10.71
C ALA A 12 0.19 -11.64 11.84
N ASP A 13 -1.12 -11.71 12.00
CA ASP A 13 -1.73 -12.61 12.98
C ASP A 13 -1.62 -14.10 12.58
N GLN A 14 -2.22 -14.98 13.38
CA GLN A 14 -2.19 -16.43 13.16
C GLN A 14 -2.89 -16.87 11.87
N GLN A 15 -3.76 -16.03 11.31
CA GLN A 15 -4.46 -16.26 10.05
C GLN A 15 -3.72 -15.61 8.87
N GLY A 16 -2.58 -14.94 9.11
CA GLY A 16 -1.83 -14.19 8.11
C GLY A 16 -2.43 -12.81 7.82
N ALA A 17 -3.41 -12.36 8.59
CA ALA A 17 -4.05 -11.06 8.42
C ALA A 17 -3.21 -9.95 9.06
N PHE A 18 -3.28 -8.75 8.48
CA PHE A 18 -2.50 -7.61 8.92
C PHE A 18 -3.22 -6.32 8.56
N SER A 19 -3.13 -5.29 9.41
CA SER A 19 -3.75 -3.98 9.16
C SER A 19 -2.93 -2.86 9.78
N PHE A 20 -2.99 -1.68 9.17
CA PHE A 20 -2.35 -0.47 9.67
C PHE A 20 -3.09 0.76 9.17
N VAL A 21 -3.03 1.85 9.93
CA VAL A 21 -3.56 3.15 9.53
C VAL A 21 -2.40 4.09 9.21
N THR A 22 -2.50 4.77 8.07
CA THR A 22 -1.50 5.76 7.63
C THR A 22 -2.19 6.93 6.92
N THR A 23 -1.40 7.94 6.58
CA THR A 23 -1.82 9.05 5.71
C THR A 23 -1.63 8.66 4.25
N MET A 24 -2.55 9.06 3.38
CA MET A 24 -2.41 8.89 1.92
C MET A 24 -1.07 9.50 1.45
N PRO A 25 -0.18 8.74 0.79
CA PRO A 25 1.08 9.28 0.31
C PRO A 25 0.84 10.33 -0.79
N GLY A 26 1.66 11.37 -0.79
CA GLY A 26 1.72 12.32 -1.89
C GLY A 26 2.52 11.75 -3.07
N LYS A 27 2.27 12.28 -4.27
CA LYS A 27 3.15 12.05 -5.42
C LYS A 27 4.50 12.73 -5.19
N TYR A 28 5.57 12.12 -5.70
CA TYR A 28 6.89 12.76 -5.74
C TYR A 28 7.41 12.85 -7.16
N LYS A 29 8.32 13.82 -7.37
CA LYS A 29 8.93 14.05 -8.68
C LYS A 29 10.02 13.03 -8.95
N LEU A 30 10.03 12.49 -10.16
CA LEU A 30 11.18 11.84 -10.79
C LEU A 30 11.48 12.61 -12.08
N GLY A 31 12.50 13.47 -12.02
CA GLY A 31 12.76 14.46 -13.06
C GLY A 31 11.65 15.49 -13.15
N TYR A 32 11.09 15.68 -14.35
CA TYR A 32 9.99 16.62 -14.62
C TYR A 32 8.60 16.03 -14.38
N TYR A 33 8.51 14.71 -14.19
CA TYR A 33 7.25 13.98 -14.05
C TYR A 33 7.03 13.56 -12.60
N TYR A 34 5.78 13.24 -12.27
CA TYR A 34 5.42 12.72 -10.95
C TYR A 34 5.22 11.21 -11.04
N ARG A 35 5.80 10.49 -10.08
CA ARG A 35 5.41 9.10 -9.84
C ARG A 35 4.01 9.07 -9.19
N PRO A 36 3.17 8.08 -9.54
CA PRO A 36 1.90 7.87 -8.86
C PRO A 36 2.15 7.63 -7.37
N ALA A 37 1.19 7.99 -6.52
CA ALA A 37 1.27 7.71 -5.09
C ALA A 37 1.38 6.20 -4.87
N HIS A 38 2.28 5.76 -3.99
CA HIS A 38 2.49 4.34 -3.72
C HIS A 38 2.95 4.05 -2.30
N ILE A 39 2.75 2.79 -1.88
CA ILE A 39 3.32 2.21 -0.66
C ILE A 39 4.27 1.09 -1.07
N HIS A 40 5.48 1.09 -0.52
CA HIS A 40 6.41 -0.03 -0.64
C HIS A 40 6.08 -1.10 0.39
N TYR A 41 6.04 -2.35 -0.06
CA TYR A 41 5.85 -3.53 0.78
C TYR A 41 7.05 -4.45 0.68
N ARG A 42 7.42 -5.01 1.83
CA ARG A 42 8.35 -6.13 1.95
C ARG A 42 7.71 -7.17 2.86
N VAL A 43 7.39 -8.34 2.32
CA VAL A 43 6.72 -9.43 3.04
C VAL A 43 7.61 -10.67 3.03
N THR A 44 7.84 -11.24 4.21
CA THR A 44 8.72 -12.38 4.43
C THR A 44 8.03 -13.42 5.29
N ALA A 45 8.17 -14.70 4.94
CA ALA A 45 7.68 -15.83 5.71
C ALA A 45 8.65 -17.01 5.54
N HIS A 46 8.85 -17.79 6.59
CA HIS A 46 9.75 -18.94 6.53
C HIS A 46 9.24 -19.98 5.51
N GLY A 47 10.11 -20.42 4.60
CA GLY A 47 9.76 -21.39 3.56
C GLY A 47 9.01 -20.81 2.36
N TYR A 48 9.00 -19.48 2.22
CA TYR A 48 8.43 -18.77 1.08
C TYR A 48 9.44 -17.78 0.51
N ARG A 49 9.30 -17.48 -0.79
CA ARG A 49 10.04 -16.41 -1.46
C ARG A 49 9.57 -15.06 -0.96
N GLU A 50 10.53 -14.20 -0.66
CA GLU A 50 10.28 -12.80 -0.28
C GLU A 50 9.51 -12.06 -1.38
N VAL A 51 8.52 -11.28 -0.96
CA VAL A 51 7.80 -10.35 -1.83
C VAL A 51 8.29 -8.94 -1.55
N VAL A 52 8.97 -8.33 -2.53
CA VAL A 52 9.27 -6.90 -2.56
C VAL A 52 8.44 -6.29 -3.67
N THR A 53 7.50 -5.42 -3.30
CA THR A 53 6.58 -4.82 -4.27
C THR A 53 6.22 -3.38 -3.88
N GLN A 54 5.49 -2.71 -4.76
CA GLN A 54 4.87 -1.43 -4.51
C GLN A 54 3.42 -1.48 -5.00
N GLN A 55 2.50 -0.97 -4.19
CA GLN A 55 1.10 -0.86 -4.59
C GLN A 55 0.74 0.61 -4.83
N TYR A 56 -0.09 0.82 -5.84
CA TYR A 56 -0.62 2.12 -6.28
C TYR A 56 -2.10 2.22 -5.96
N PHE A 57 -2.71 3.36 -6.29
CA PHE A 57 -4.09 3.65 -5.93
C PHE A 57 -4.93 3.97 -7.17
N SER A 58 -6.17 3.47 -7.19
CA SER A 58 -7.13 3.78 -8.26
C SER A 58 -7.34 5.29 -8.40
N HIS A 59 -7.61 5.72 -9.63
CA HIS A 59 -7.81 7.13 -10.02
C HIS A 59 -6.59 8.05 -9.94
N ASP A 60 -5.39 7.53 -9.68
CA ASP A 60 -4.16 8.31 -9.78
C ASP A 60 -3.84 8.62 -11.27
N THR A 61 -3.74 9.90 -11.61
CA THR A 61 -3.49 10.36 -13.00
C THR A 61 -2.07 10.07 -13.53
N SER A 62 -1.15 9.66 -12.66
CA SER A 62 0.25 9.37 -13.00
C SER A 62 0.51 7.88 -13.22
N LEU A 63 -0.52 7.02 -13.27
CA LEU A 63 -0.37 5.59 -13.50
C LEU A 63 0.06 5.27 -14.95
N GLY A 64 0.63 4.07 -15.12
CA GLY A 64 0.93 3.49 -16.43
C GLY A 64 1.92 4.33 -17.23
N VAL A 65 1.54 4.70 -18.45
CA VAL A 65 2.39 5.50 -19.36
C VAL A 65 2.78 6.87 -18.81
N ASN A 66 2.09 7.36 -17.78
CA ASN A 66 2.39 8.63 -17.12
C ASN A 66 3.38 8.49 -15.95
N ASP A 67 3.73 7.27 -15.54
CA ASP A 67 4.75 7.03 -14.52
C ASP A 67 6.14 7.04 -15.19
N PRO A 68 7.03 7.97 -14.81
CA PRO A 68 8.38 8.02 -15.37
C PRO A 68 9.26 6.82 -14.97
N CYS A 69 8.80 5.94 -14.06
CA CYS A 69 9.54 4.73 -13.72
C CYS A 69 9.22 3.56 -14.67
N ASP A 70 10.18 3.26 -15.53
CA ASP A 70 10.10 2.22 -16.57
C ASP A 70 9.83 0.81 -15.99
N THR A 71 10.56 0.42 -14.94
CA THR A 71 10.46 -0.94 -14.37
C THR A 71 9.39 -1.09 -13.29
N CYS A 72 8.68 -0.02 -12.96
CA CYS A 72 7.78 0.02 -11.81
C CYS A 72 6.37 -0.54 -12.09
N ASN A 73 6.02 -0.69 -13.37
CA ASN A 73 4.79 -1.32 -13.86
C ASN A 73 3.49 -0.79 -13.21
N SER A 74 3.40 0.52 -12.98
CA SER A 74 2.23 1.13 -12.32
C SER A 74 0.94 1.12 -13.13
N GLY A 75 0.99 0.64 -14.38
CA GLY A 75 -0.20 0.36 -15.19
C GLY A 75 -0.79 -1.03 -14.95
N SER A 76 -0.12 -1.91 -14.18
CA SER A 76 -0.62 -3.25 -13.92
C SER A 76 -1.82 -3.23 -12.98
N PRO A 77 -2.97 -3.82 -13.37
CA PRO A 77 -4.13 -3.93 -12.49
C PRO A 77 -3.83 -4.68 -11.17
N GLU A 78 -2.89 -5.62 -11.19
CA GLU A 78 -2.49 -6.40 -10.00
C GLU A 78 -1.78 -5.54 -8.93
N LEU A 79 -1.23 -4.39 -9.33
CA LEU A 79 -0.54 -3.46 -8.44
C LEU A 79 -1.40 -2.26 -8.03
N ILE A 80 -2.62 -2.14 -8.57
CA ILE A 80 -3.50 -0.99 -8.30
C ILE A 80 -4.55 -1.41 -7.27
N LEU A 81 -4.52 -0.76 -6.12
CA LEU A 81 -5.51 -0.94 -5.07
C LEU A 81 -6.74 -0.09 -5.36
N ASP A 82 -7.92 -0.67 -5.22
CA ASP A 82 -9.15 0.09 -5.28
C ASP A 82 -9.36 0.91 -3.99
N VAL A 83 -9.44 2.22 -4.14
CA VAL A 83 -9.69 3.15 -3.03
C VAL A 83 -11.19 3.31 -2.83
N ARG A 84 -11.68 2.80 -1.70
CA ARG A 84 -13.10 2.86 -1.34
C ARG A 84 -13.34 3.55 0.00
N ALA A 85 -14.59 3.92 0.25
CA ALA A 85 -15.03 4.33 1.59
C ALA A 85 -15.03 3.11 2.54
N PRO A 86 -14.87 3.32 3.87
CA PRO A 86 -15.02 2.25 4.85
C PRO A 86 -16.45 1.69 4.87
N THR A 87 -16.54 0.37 4.99
CA THR A 87 -17.76 -0.37 5.32
C THR A 87 -18.00 -0.35 6.84
N ALA A 88 -19.15 -0.86 7.30
CA ALA A 88 -19.41 -1.01 8.72
C ALA A 88 -18.39 -1.91 9.43
N ASP A 89 -17.96 -2.98 8.78
CA ASP A 89 -16.97 -3.91 9.33
C ASP A 89 -15.58 -3.27 9.41
N ASP A 90 -15.20 -2.48 8.40
CA ASP A 90 -13.95 -1.70 8.45
C ASP A 90 -13.97 -0.75 9.65
N LEU A 91 -15.08 -0.05 9.89
CA LEU A 91 -15.20 0.89 11.01
C LEU A 91 -15.04 0.20 12.36
N LEU A 92 -15.53 -1.03 12.52
CA LEU A 92 -15.33 -1.83 13.72
C LEU A 92 -13.84 -2.18 13.94
N GLN A 93 -13.12 -2.54 12.86
CA GLN A 93 -11.69 -2.84 12.94
C GLN A 93 -10.85 -1.56 13.17
N ILE A 94 -11.15 -0.48 12.44
CA ILE A 94 -10.45 0.81 12.52
C ILE A 94 -10.59 1.42 13.92
N ALA A 95 -11.77 1.31 14.54
CA ALA A 95 -12.01 1.82 15.90
C ALA A 95 -11.09 1.20 16.95
N GLN A 96 -10.51 0.02 16.67
CA GLN A 96 -9.51 -0.63 17.52
C GLN A 96 -8.09 -0.11 17.27
N LEU A 97 -7.84 0.53 16.13
CA LEU A 97 -6.52 1.01 15.70
C LEU A 97 -6.29 2.49 15.99
N VAL A 98 -7.31 3.33 15.76
CA VAL A 98 -7.20 4.80 15.85
C VAL A 98 -8.47 5.45 16.37
N SER A 99 -8.32 6.66 16.94
CA SER A 99 -9.43 7.47 17.46
C SER A 99 -9.86 8.61 16.53
N PHE A 100 -9.29 8.72 15.33
CA PHE A 100 -9.59 9.75 14.35
C PHE A 100 -10.31 9.17 13.12
N PRO A 101 -11.09 9.96 12.37
CA PRO A 101 -11.84 9.45 11.24
C PRO A 101 -10.92 8.96 10.11
N VAL A 102 -11.22 7.77 9.59
CA VAL A 102 -10.60 7.20 8.38
C VAL A 102 -11.65 7.24 7.28
N ASN A 103 -11.31 7.83 6.13
CA ASN A 103 -12.25 8.04 5.02
C ASN A 103 -11.92 7.20 3.77
N LYS A 104 -10.80 6.47 3.79
CA LYS A 104 -10.32 5.65 2.67
C LYS A 104 -9.81 4.32 3.19
N VAL A 105 -10.20 3.24 2.52
CA VAL A 105 -9.74 1.89 2.77
C VAL A 105 -9.24 1.31 1.44
N VAL A 106 -8.19 0.51 1.53
CA VAL A 106 -7.64 -0.30 0.45
C VAL A 106 -7.33 -1.69 1.00
N GLU A 107 -7.42 -2.70 0.15
CA GLU A 107 -7.12 -4.09 0.51
C GLU A 107 -5.95 -4.60 -0.30
N PHE A 108 -4.94 -5.12 0.38
CA PHE A 108 -3.77 -5.75 -0.25
C PHE A 108 -3.61 -7.17 0.27
N ASN A 109 -3.73 -8.14 -0.63
CA ASN A 109 -3.67 -9.57 -0.34
C ASN A 109 -2.45 -10.19 -1.07
N PRO A 110 -1.22 -10.06 -0.54
CA PRO A 110 -0.05 -10.65 -1.16
C PRO A 110 -0.12 -12.18 -1.14
N VAL A 111 0.16 -12.82 -2.28
CA VAL A 111 0.33 -14.26 -2.37
C VAL A 111 1.82 -14.58 -2.50
N MET A 112 2.33 -15.40 -1.59
CA MET A 112 3.73 -15.81 -1.57
C MET A 112 3.90 -17.18 -2.24
N SER A 113 4.95 -17.32 -3.05
CA SER A 113 5.35 -18.61 -3.62
C SER A 113 6.36 -19.32 -2.72
N HIS A 114 6.42 -20.65 -2.79
CA HIS A 114 7.44 -21.46 -2.12
C HIS A 114 8.80 -21.41 -2.83
#